data_AF-A0A6G1AFF4-F1
#
_entry.id   AF-A0A6G1AFF4-F1
#
_cell.length_a   1.000
_cell.length_b   1.000
_cell.length_c   1.000
_cell.angle_alpha   90.00
_cell.angle_beta   90.00
_cell.angle_gamma   90.00
#
_symmetry.space_group_name_H-M   'P 1'
#
loop_
_entity.id
_entity.type
_entity.pdbx_description
1 polymer ?
#
loop_
_entity_poly.entity_id
_entity_poly.type
_entity_poly.pdbx_seq_one_letter_code
_entity_poly.pdbx_strand_id
1 'polypeptide(L)'
;LSKPVALWTQQDVCKWLKKHCPNQYQIYSESFKQHDITGRALLRLTDKKLERMGIAQENLRQHILQQVLQLKVREEVRNLQLLTQGTLLLPR
;
A
#
# COMPACT_ATOMS: atom_id res chain seq x y z
N LEU A 1 -12.58 4.23 2.81
CA LEU A 1 -12.04 2.87 2.57
C LEU A 1 -11.74 2.22 3.93
N SER A 2 -12.65 1.38 4.41
CA SER A 2 -12.55 0.63 5.68
C SER A 2 -11.93 -0.77 5.54
N LYS A 3 -11.59 -1.19 4.32
CA LYS A 3 -11.00 -2.51 4.09
C LYS A 3 -9.49 -2.46 4.38
N PRO A 4 -8.97 -3.34 5.27
CA PRO A 4 -7.55 -3.35 5.58
C PRO A 4 -6.71 -3.69 4.36
N VAL A 5 -5.51 -3.10 4.28
CA VAL A 5 -4.63 -3.19 3.10
C VAL A 5 -4.26 -4.64 2.82
N ALA A 6 -4.10 -5.47 3.86
CA ALA A 6 -3.83 -6.90 3.69
C ALA A 6 -4.92 -7.66 2.89
N LEU A 7 -6.14 -7.14 2.81
CA LEU A 7 -7.24 -7.72 2.04
C LEU A 7 -7.44 -7.07 0.67
N TRP A 8 -6.58 -6.12 0.29
CA TRP A 8 -6.70 -5.45 -1.00
C TRP A 8 -6.39 -6.40 -2.15
N THR A 9 -7.29 -6.38 -3.13
CA THR A 9 -7.10 -7.04 -4.41
C THR A 9 -6.17 -6.22 -5.31
N GLN A 10 -5.71 -6.80 -6.41
CA GLN A 10 -4.95 -6.06 -7.44
C GLN A 10 -5.72 -4.80 -7.91
N GLN A 11 -7.04 -4.89 -8.01
CA GLN A 11 -7.90 -3.78 -8.41
C GLN A 11 -7.92 -2.65 -7.36
N ASP A 12 -7.95 -3.00 -6.08
CA ASP A 12 -7.85 -2.04 -4.97
C ASP A 12 -6.47 -1.34 -4.96
N VAL A 13 -5.40 -2.09 -5.20
CA VAL A 13 -4.04 -1.54 -5.33
C VAL A 13 -3.97 -0.56 -6.51
N CYS A 14 -4.58 -0.91 -7.65
CA CYS A 14 -4.65 -0.03 -8.82
C CYS A 14 -5.39 1.28 -8.50
N LYS A 15 -6.52 1.21 -7.78
CA LYS A 15 -7.25 2.41 -7.31
C LYS A 15 -6.40 3.27 -6.38
N TRP A 16 -5.65 2.64 -5.47
CA TRP A 16 -4.74 3.35 -4.57
C TRP A 16 -3.62 4.05 -5.33
N LEU A 17 -2.97 3.38 -6.28
CA LEU A 17 -1.96 3.97 -7.16
C LEU A 17 -2.50 5.19 -7.90
N LYS A 18 -3.72 5.10 -8.46
CA LYS A 18 -4.33 6.22 -9.18
C LYS A 18 -4.56 7.44 -8.29
N LYS A 19 -4.86 7.21 -7.01
CA LYS A 19 -5.12 8.28 -6.03
C LYS A 19 -3.84 8.91 -5.47
N HIS A 20 -2.82 8.11 -5.19
CA HIS A 20 -1.61 8.55 -4.49
C HIS A 20 -0.45 8.90 -5.43
N CYS A 21 -0.43 8.30 -6.63
CA CYS A 21 0.62 8.49 -7.62
C CYS A 21 0.04 8.76 -9.01
N PRO A 22 -0.78 9.82 -9.21
CA PRO A 22 -1.50 10.06 -10.47
C PRO A 22 -0.56 10.28 -11.66
N ASN A 23 0.52 11.06 -11.50
CA ASN A 23 1.51 11.28 -12.55
C ASN A 23 2.24 9.97 -12.92
N GLN A 24 2.50 9.17 -11.89
CA GLN A 24 3.12 7.84 -11.85
C GLN A 24 2.31 6.66 -12.38
N TYR A 25 1.00 6.86 -12.57
CA TYR A 25 0.06 5.77 -12.43
C TYR A 25 0.24 4.68 -13.49
N GLN A 26 0.47 5.04 -14.75
CA GLN A 26 0.57 4.07 -15.84
C GLN A 26 1.69 3.06 -15.59
N ILE A 27 2.91 3.56 -15.35
CA ILE A 27 4.13 2.76 -15.11
C ILE A 27 3.93 1.80 -13.92
N TYR A 28 3.43 2.32 -12.79
CA TYR A 28 3.17 1.47 -11.63
C TYR A 28 2.06 0.47 -11.90
N SER A 29 0.96 0.90 -12.52
CA SER A 29 -0.20 0.02 -12.76
C SER A 29 0.14 -1.14 -13.69
N GLU A 30 0.94 -0.93 -14.72
CA GLU A 30 1.39 -1.99 -15.63
C GLU A 30 2.29 -2.98 -14.89
N SER A 31 3.34 -2.48 -14.23
CA SER A 31 4.27 -3.31 -13.47
C SER A 31 3.54 -4.11 -12.39
N PHE A 32 2.61 -3.49 -11.67
CA PHE A 32 1.88 -4.12 -10.57
C PHE A 32 0.84 -5.12 -11.06
N LYS A 33 0.21 -4.87 -12.22
CA LYS A 33 -0.70 -5.82 -12.85
C LYS A 33 0.03 -7.05 -13.37
N GLN A 34 1.15 -6.86 -14.05
CA GLN A 34 1.95 -7.97 -14.59
C GLN A 34 2.47 -8.92 -13.50
N HIS A 35 2.76 -8.39 -12.31
CA HIS A 35 3.29 -9.17 -11.19
C HIS A 35 2.24 -9.56 -10.14
N ASP A 36 0.95 -9.43 -10.43
CA ASP A 36 -0.15 -9.77 -9.51
C ASP A 36 0.02 -9.16 -8.11
N ILE A 37 0.41 -7.88 -8.05
CA ILE A 37 0.63 -7.18 -6.78
C ILE A 37 -0.70 -6.91 -6.09
N THR A 38 -0.98 -7.74 -5.09
CA THR A 38 -2.07 -7.58 -4.12
C THR A 38 -1.64 -6.71 -2.93
N GLY A 39 -2.58 -6.35 -2.06
CA GLY A 39 -2.29 -5.53 -0.88
C GLY A 39 -1.24 -6.11 0.06
N ARG A 40 -1.19 -7.44 0.23
CA ARG A 40 -0.12 -8.09 1.01
C ARG A 40 1.24 -7.93 0.35
N ALA A 41 1.29 -8.04 -0.97
CA ALA A 41 2.52 -7.83 -1.73
C ALA A 41 2.95 -6.37 -1.67
N LEU A 42 2.01 -5.42 -1.77
CA LEU A 42 2.23 -3.98 -1.61
C LEU A 42 2.90 -3.67 -0.27
N LEU A 43 2.40 -4.21 0.83
CA LEU A 43 3.00 -4.04 2.17
C LEU A 43 4.39 -4.68 2.30
N ARG A 44 4.72 -5.66 1.46
CA ARG A 44 6.03 -6.32 1.45
C ARG A 44 6.94 -5.84 0.33
N LEU A 45 6.57 -4.77 -0.38
CA LEU A 45 7.41 -4.20 -1.44
C LEU A 45 8.73 -3.70 -0.87
N THR A 46 9.76 -3.88 -1.68
CA THR A 46 11.11 -3.40 -1.44
C THR A 46 11.64 -2.78 -2.72
N ASP A 47 12.68 -1.95 -2.59
CA ASP A 47 13.37 -1.35 -3.73
C ASP A 47 13.78 -2.39 -4.77
N LYS A 48 14.50 -3.44 -4.34
CA LYS A 48 14.90 -4.57 -5.20
C LYS A 48 13.73 -5.24 -5.92
N LYS A 49 12.55 -5.31 -5.30
CA LYS A 49 11.38 -5.92 -5.92
C LYS A 49 10.80 -5.02 -7.01
N LEU A 50 10.75 -3.71 -6.78
CA LEU A 50 10.32 -2.72 -7.77
C LEU A 50 11.27 -2.68 -8.97
N GLU A 51 12.58 -2.75 -8.72
CA GLU A 51 13.59 -2.83 -9.78
C GLU A 51 13.39 -4.08 -10.64
N ARG A 52 13.19 -5.25 -10.01
CA ARG A 52 12.88 -6.51 -10.73
C ARG A 52 11.55 -6.48 -11.48
N MET A 53 10.61 -5.62 -11.07
CA MET A 53 9.33 -5.44 -11.77
C MET A 53 9.43 -4.48 -12.97
N GLY A 54 10.62 -3.96 -13.28
CA GLY A 54 10.84 -3.05 -14.41
C GLY A 54 10.83 -1.56 -14.03
N ILE A 55 10.69 -1.21 -12.75
CA ILE A 55 10.75 0.18 -12.30
C ILE A 55 12.23 0.54 -12.08
N ALA A 56 12.93 0.85 -13.18
CA ALA A 56 14.37 1.12 -13.17
C ALA A 56 14.75 2.48 -12.55
N GLN A 57 13.84 3.46 -12.57
CA GLN A 57 14.11 4.78 -12.02
C GLN A 57 14.01 4.79 -10.49
N GLU A 58 15.12 5.13 -9.82
CA GLU A 58 15.18 5.25 -8.36
C GLU A 58 14.20 6.30 -7.82
N ASN A 59 14.11 7.47 -8.49
CA ASN A 59 12.98 8.42 -8.51
C ASN A 59 11.64 7.80 -8.06
N LEU A 60 11.25 6.80 -8.83
CA LEU A 60 9.93 6.19 -8.76
C LEU A 60 9.86 5.19 -7.64
N ARG A 61 10.90 4.37 -7.50
CA ARG A 61 10.99 3.39 -6.43
C ARG A 61 10.90 4.05 -5.06
N GLN A 62 11.67 5.12 -4.85
CA GLN A 62 11.64 5.89 -3.61
C GLN A 62 10.25 6.50 -3.37
N HIS A 63 9.64 7.11 -4.39
CA HIS A 63 8.34 7.73 -4.28
C HIS A 63 7.24 6.72 -3.88
N ILE A 64 7.18 5.57 -4.56
CA ILE A 64 6.18 4.54 -4.24
C ILE A 64 6.44 3.90 -2.87
N LEU A 65 7.69 3.66 -2.51
CA LEU A 65 8.05 3.13 -1.18
C LEU A 65 7.63 4.09 -0.06
N GLN A 66 7.80 5.40 -0.26
CA GLN A 66 7.30 6.41 0.68
C GLN A 66 5.78 6.35 0.82
N GLN A 67 5.04 6.23 -0.30
CA GLN A 67 3.58 6.10 -0.24
C GLN A 67 3.15 4.80 0.48
N VAL A 68 3.83 3.68 0.23
CA VAL A 68 3.60 2.42 0.93
C VAL A 68 3.91 2.54 2.43
N LEU A 69 4.96 3.27 2.80
CA LEU A 69 5.30 3.50 4.20
C LEU A 69 4.20 4.30 4.91
N GLN A 70 3.72 5.38 4.30
CA GLN A 70 2.58 6.13 4.85
C GLN A 70 1.33 5.27 4.98
N LEU A 71 1.08 4.38 4.02
CA LEU A 71 -0.05 3.46 4.06
C LEU A 71 0.07 2.50 5.26
N LYS A 72 1.26 1.95 5.54
CA LYS A 72 1.54 1.13 6.72
C LYS A 72 1.30 1.87 8.01
N VAL A 73 1.85 3.08 8.14
CA VAL A 73 1.68 3.92 9.34
C VAL A 73 0.20 4.20 9.58
N ARG A 74 -0.57 4.52 8.53
CA ARG A 74 -2.02 4.71 8.66
C ARG A 74 -2.77 3.47 9.11
N GLU A 75 -2.40 2.29 8.60
CA GLU A 75 -3.01 1.03 9.03
C GLU A 75 -2.68 0.72 10.49
N GLU A 76 -1.43 0.93 10.91
CA GLU A 76 -1.01 0.74 12.31
C GLU A 76 -1.73 1.71 13.25
N VAL A 77 -1.81 3.00 12.90
CA VAL A 77 -2.57 3.98 13.67
C VAL A 77 -4.04 3.57 13.80
N ARG A 78 -4.66 3.09 12.71
CA ARG A 78 -6.03 2.60 12.74
C ARG A 78 -6.17 1.36 13.61
N ASN A 79 -5.26 0.39 13.52
CA ASN A 79 -5.25 -0.80 14.38
C ASN A 79 -5.14 -0.41 15.86
N LEU A 80 -4.22 0.50 16.21
CA LEU A 80 -4.05 1.02 17.56
C LEU A 80 -5.30 1.76 18.06
N GLN A 81 -5.96 2.55 17.20
CA GLN A 81 -7.23 3.20 17.51
C GLN A 81 -8.36 2.20 17.77
N LEU A 82 -8.43 1.10 17.01
CA LEU A 82 -9.42 0.05 17.21
C LEU A 82 -9.17 -0.71 18.54
N LEU A 83 -7.92 -1.00 18.86
CA LEU A 83 -7.53 -1.63 20.13
C LEU A 83 -7.89 -0.74 21.33
N THR A 84 -7.57 0.56 21.25
CA THR A 84 -7.89 1.52 22.33
C THR A 84 -9.40 1.76 22.46
N GLN A 85 -10.17 1.79 21.37
CA GLN A 85 -11.64 1.84 21.45
C GLN A 85 -12.25 0.55 22.02
N GLY A 86 -11.70 -0.62 21.70
CA GLY A 86 -12.13 -1.89 22.29
C GLY A 86 -11.88 -1.98 23.79
N THR A 87 -10.95 -1.18 24.32
CA THR A 87 -10.63 -1.12 25.76
C THR A 87 -11.59 -0.21 26.55
N LEU A 88 -12.26 0.74 25.88
CA LEU A 88 -13.16 1.70 26.52
C LEU A 88 -14.60 1.19 26.71
N LEU A 89 -14.93 0.00 26.22
CA LEU A 89 -16.28 -0.60 26.32
C LEU A 89 -16.42 -1.69 27.40
N LEU A 90 -15.45 -1.85 28.29
CA LEU A 90 -15.62 -2.67 29.50
C LEU A 90 -16.09 -1.78 30.66
N PRO A 91 -17.39 -1.79 31.04
CA PRO A 91 -17.79 -1.21 32.30
C PRO A 91 -17.20 -2.03 33.45
N ARG A 92 -16.65 -1.32 34.45
CA ARG A 92 -16.24 -1.88 35.75
C ARG A 92 -17.46 -2.33 36.55
#